data_AF-A0A2V9IRR9-F1
#
_entry.id   AF-A0A2V9IRR9-F1
#
_cell.length_a   1.000
_cell.length_b   1.000
_cell.length_c   1.000
_cell.angle_alpha   90.00
_cell.angle_beta   90.00
_cell.angle_gamma   90.00
#
_symmetry.space_group_name_H-M   'P 1'
#
loop_
_entity.id
_entity.type
_entity.pdbx_description
1 polymer ?
#
loop_
_entity_poly.entity_id
_entity_poly.type
_entity_poly.pdbx_seq_one_letter_code
_entity_poly.pdbx_strand_id
1 'polypeptide(L)'
;MSDTADDVVRREVSKLLRVEYRGKFMCASCLLKFAVERFGTTLYTRGQIERALDTIFRSPGALRRVHRFVCDQCGKTLPCLTATPARSGLSA
;
A
#
# COMPACT_ATOMS: atom_id res chain seq x y z
N MET A 1 -22.98 2.41 5.43
CA MET A 1 -21.81 1.74 5.98
C MET A 1 -20.69 2.74 5.97
N SER A 2 -20.22 3.20 7.14
CA SER A 2 -19.06 4.10 7.19
C SER A 2 -17.83 3.27 6.86
N ASP A 3 -17.12 3.62 5.79
CA ASP A 3 -15.87 2.96 5.44
C ASP A 3 -14.92 3.04 6.65
N THR A 4 -14.38 1.90 7.06
CA THR A 4 -13.42 1.88 8.18
C THR A 4 -12.10 2.52 7.72
N ALA A 5 -11.26 2.93 8.68
CA ALA A 5 -9.91 3.43 8.37
C ALA A 5 -9.15 2.46 7.46
N ASP A 6 -9.32 1.15 7.68
CA ASP A 6 -8.74 0.09 6.87
C ASP A 6 -9.22 0.12 5.42
N ASP A 7 -10.52 0.33 5.19
CA ASP A 7 -11.09 0.39 3.84
C ASP A 7 -10.59 1.62 3.06
N VAL A 8 -10.57 2.78 3.72
CA VAL A 8 -10.10 4.04 3.13
C VAL A 8 -8.60 3.97 2.81
N VAL A 9 -7.79 3.52 3.78
CA VAL A 9 -6.34 3.37 3.59
C VAL A 9 -6.05 2.36 2.49
N ARG A 10 -6.75 1.21 2.48
CA ARG A 10 -6.60 0.21 1.42
C ARG A 10 -6.94 0.77 0.05
N ARG A 11 -8.01 1.55 -0.06
CA ARG A 11 -8.44 2.15 -1.33
C ARG A 11 -7.40 3.11 -1.89
N GLU A 12 -6.91 4.05 -1.10
CA GLU A 12 -5.91 5.00 -1.59
C GLU A 12 -4.55 4.36 -1.82
N VAL A 13 -4.08 3.46 -0.94
CA VAL A 13 -2.82 2.73 -1.18
C VAL A 13 -2.93 1.91 -2.47
N SER A 14 -4.08 1.27 -2.71
CA SER A 14 -4.32 0.54 -3.96
C SER A 14 -4.31 1.46 -5.17
N LYS A 15 -4.95 2.63 -5.09
CA LYS A 15 -4.97 3.63 -6.16
C LYS A 15 -3.56 4.17 -6.43
N LEU A 16 -2.82 4.52 -5.38
CA LEU A 16 -1.45 5.01 -5.45
C LEU A 16 -0.56 4.04 -6.22
N LEU A 17 -0.54 2.77 -5.81
CA LEU A 17 0.32 1.75 -6.43
C LEU A 17 -0.11 1.36 -7.85
N ARG A 18 -1.38 1.56 -8.21
CA ARG A 18 -1.90 1.25 -9.55
C ARG A 18 -1.74 2.39 -10.55
N VAL A 19 -1.81 3.63 -10.09
CA VAL A 19 -1.87 4.81 -10.95
C VAL A 19 -0.54 5.57 -10.90
N GLU A 20 -0.19 6.13 -9.74
CA GLU A 20 0.95 7.05 -9.60
C GLU A 20 2.30 6.29 -9.48
N TYR A 21 2.28 5.16 -8.78
CA TYR A 21 3.45 4.31 -8.51
C TYR A 21 3.33 2.97 -9.26
N ARG A 22 2.72 2.99 -10.45
CA ARG A 22 2.54 1.80 -11.27
C ARG A 22 3.88 1.13 -11.54
N GLY A 23 3.98 -0.16 -11.19
CA GLY A 23 5.20 -0.95 -11.36
C GLY A 23 6.29 -0.71 -10.32
N LYS A 24 6.07 0.19 -9.36
CA LYS A 24 6.99 0.46 -8.24
C LYS A 24 6.65 -0.38 -7.02
N PHE A 25 7.60 -0.47 -6.10
CA PHE A 25 7.59 -1.22 -4.87
C PHE A 25 7.79 -0.28 -3.69
N MET A 26 6.82 -0.26 -2.78
CA MET A 26 6.87 0.63 -1.62
C MET A 26 6.82 -0.16 -0.32
N CYS A 27 7.73 0.12 0.61
CA CYS A 27 7.71 -0.48 1.95
C CYS A 27 6.64 0.16 2.84
N ALA A 28 6.30 -0.52 3.95
CA ALA A 28 5.28 -0.07 4.89
C ALA A 28 5.58 1.34 5.43
N SER A 29 6.82 1.63 5.80
CA SER A 29 7.20 2.94 6.35
C SER A 29 7.05 4.08 5.34
N CYS A 30 7.37 3.84 4.06
CA CYS A 30 7.19 4.84 3.00
C CYS A 30 5.71 5.05 2.69
N LEU A 31 4.91 3.97 2.67
CA LEU A 31 3.46 4.07 2.52
C LEU A 31 2.81 4.78 3.71
N LEU A 32 3.29 4.57 4.93
CA LEU A 32 2.80 5.27 6.13
C LEU A 32 3.06 6.77 6.03
N LYS A 33 4.28 7.16 5.66
CA LYS A 33 4.61 8.58 5.45
C LYS A 33 3.68 9.21 4.42
N PHE A 34 3.51 8.55 3.28
CA PHE A 34 2.63 9.04 2.22
C PHE A 34 1.17 9.12 2.67
N ALA A 35 0.66 8.09 3.33
CA ALA A 35 -0.71 8.04 3.82
C ALA A 35 -0.96 9.16 4.84
N VAL A 36 -0.05 9.40 5.79
CA VAL A 36 -0.17 10.50 6.75
C VAL A 36 -0.16 11.87 6.05
N GLU A 37 0.70 12.07 5.06
CA GLU A 37 0.75 13.31 4.26
C GLU A 37 -0.51 13.51 3.42
N ARG A 38 -1.09 12.43 2.89
CA ARG A 38 -2.25 12.44 1.98
C ARG A 38 -3.57 12.59 2.73
N PHE A 39 -3.78 11.80 3.77
CA PHE A 39 -5.02 11.79 4.55
C PHE A 39 -5.09 12.91 5.58
N GLY A 40 -3.92 13.43 5.98
CA GLY A 40 -3.79 14.21 7.20
C GLY A 40 -4.10 13.37 8.44
N THR A 41 -3.74 13.91 9.61
CA THR A 41 -4.05 13.26 10.90
C THR A 41 -5.40 13.67 11.47
N THR A 42 -6.18 14.46 10.72
CA THR A 42 -7.47 15.03 11.15
C THR A 42 -8.59 14.00 11.10
N LEU A 43 -8.57 13.10 10.13
CA LEU A 43 -9.56 12.02 9.98
C LEU A 43 -9.10 10.71 10.62
N TYR A 44 -7.81 10.40 10.54
CA TYR A 44 -7.23 9.18 11.10
C TYR A 44 -5.91 9.47 11.79
N THR A 45 -5.74 8.95 13.00
CA THR A 45 -4.46 9.02 13.71
C THR A 45 -3.39 8.22 12.96
N ARG A 46 -2.12 8.61 13.10
CA ARG A 46 -0.99 7.84 12.55
C ARG A 46 -1.07 6.35 12.93
N GLY A 47 -1.43 6.04 14.18
CA GLY A 47 -1.55 4.66 14.65
C GLY A 47 -2.70 3.88 13.99
N GLN A 48 -3.80 4.53 13.60
CA GLN A 48 -4.85 3.89 12.80
C GLN A 48 -4.35 3.56 11.39
N ILE A 49 -3.65 4.50 10.76
CA ILE A 49 -3.08 4.31 9.41
C ILE A 49 -2.03 3.19 9.43
N GLU A 50 -1.17 3.16 10.45
CA GLU A 50 -0.16 2.13 10.64
C GLU A 50 -0.79 0.74 10.81
N ARG A 51 -1.81 0.61 11.66
CA ARG A 51 -2.56 -0.65 11.81
C ARG A 51 -3.22 -1.09 10.50
N ALA A 52 -3.84 -0.16 9.77
CA ALA A 52 -4.46 -0.45 8.49
C ALA A 52 -3.42 -0.94 7.46
N LEU A 53 -2.24 -0.30 7.41
CA LEU A 53 -1.14 -0.74 6.56
C LEU A 53 -0.64 -2.13 6.95
N ASP A 54 -0.48 -2.42 8.23
CA ASP A 54 -0.12 -3.77 8.69
C ASP A 54 -1.16 -4.82 8.25
N THR A 55 -2.45 -4.50 8.34
CA THR A 55 -3.53 -5.36 7.82
C THR A 55 -3.38 -5.58 6.32
N ILE A 56 -3.04 -4.55 5.54
CA ILE A 56 -2.81 -4.67 4.10
C ILE A 56 -1.57 -5.51 3.81
N PHE A 57 -0.49 -5.37 4.57
CA PHE A 57 0.70 -6.22 4.38
C PHE A 57 0.43 -7.68 4.76
N ARG A 58 -0.44 -7.96 5.74
CA ARG A 58 -0.86 -9.32 6.07
C ARG A 58 -1.83 -9.89 5.04
N SER A 59 -2.77 -9.08 4.58
CA SER A 59 -3.79 -9.44 3.59
C SER A 59 -3.85 -8.38 2.49
N PRO A 60 -2.98 -8.49 1.47
CA PRO A 60 -2.82 -7.46 0.45
C PRO A 60 -3.95 -7.43 -0.57
N GLY A 61 -4.81 -8.46 -0.61
CA GLY A 61 -5.97 -8.52 -1.49
C GLY A 61 -5.56 -8.40 -2.95
N ALA A 62 -5.90 -7.28 -3.58
CA ALA A 62 -5.59 -7.02 -4.98
C ALA A 62 -4.22 -6.35 -5.22
N LEU A 63 -3.42 -6.18 -4.15
CA LEU A 63 -2.00 -5.85 -4.19
C LEU A 63 -1.15 -7.11 -4.04
N ARG A 64 0.12 -7.01 -4.43
CA ARG A 64 1.10 -8.07 -4.22
C ARG A 64 2.11 -7.63 -3.17
N ARG A 65 2.27 -8.44 -2.13
CA ARG A 65 3.38 -8.31 -1.18
C ARG A 65 4.60 -9.07 -1.68
N VAL A 66 5.75 -8.41 -1.65
CA VAL A 66 7.05 -9.01 -1.92
C VAL A 66 7.85 -8.97 -0.63
N HIS A 67 8.33 -10.13 -0.18
CA HIS A 67 8.95 -10.28 1.14
C HIS A 67 10.30 -9.56 1.27
N ARG A 68 11.06 -9.45 0.17
CA ARG A 68 12.37 -8.79 0.13
C ARG A 68 12.57 -8.13 -1.22
N PHE A 69 12.45 -6.80 -1.27
CA PHE A 69 12.66 -6.03 -2.49
C PHE A 69 13.23 -4.65 -2.17
N VAL A 70 13.90 -4.02 -3.13
CA VAL A 70 14.40 -2.65 -2.99
C VAL A 70 13.21 -1.70 -3.08
N CYS A 71 12.93 -0.96 -2.01
CA CYS A 71 11.89 0.05 -2.05
C CYS A 71 12.33 1.22 -2.95
N ASP A 72 11.52 1.55 -3.95
CA ASP A 72 11.81 2.65 -4.88
C ASP A 72 11.88 4.03 -4.22
N GLN A 73 11.31 4.16 -3.01
CA GLN A 73 11.28 5.44 -2.29
C GLN A 73 12.45 5.64 -1.33
N CYS A 74 12.90 4.59 -0.64
CA CYS A 74 13.96 4.72 0.37
C CYS A 74 15.23 3.92 0.05
N GLY A 75 15.25 3.15 -1.04
CA GLY A 75 16.40 2.32 -1.45
C GLY A 75 16.70 1.13 -0.54
N LYS A 76 15.96 0.96 0.56
CA LYS A 76 16.19 -0.15 1.50
C LYS A 76 15.54 -1.43 1.00
N THR A 77 16.22 -2.55 1.24
CA THR A 77 15.69 -3.89 0.94
C THR A 77 14.78 -4.35 2.07
N LEU A 78 13.46 -4.32 1.85
CA LEU A 78 12.43 -4.57 2.86
C LEU A 78 11.22 -5.28 2.23
N PRO A 79 10.26 -5.74 3.06
CA PRO A 79 8.95 -6.12 2.54
C PRO A 79 8.28 -4.91 1.86
N CYS A 80 7.84 -5.09 0.63
CA CYS A 80 7.20 -4.05 -0.17
C CYS A 80 5.86 -4.51 -0.73
N LEU A 81 4.98 -3.55 -0.98
CA LEU A 81 3.77 -3.73 -1.77
C LEU A 81 3.98 -3.16 -3.17
N THR A 82 3.37 -3.83 -4.13
CA THR A 82 3.21 -3.34 -5.50
C THR A 82 1.81 -3.66 -5.99
N ALA A 83 1.35 -2.94 -7.02
CA ALA A 83 0.13 -3.33 -7.69
C ALA A 83 0.31 -4.72 -8.31
N THR A 84 -0.66 -5.61 -8.09
CA THR A 84 -0.72 -6.84 -8.88
C THR A 84 -0.90 -6.42 -10.33
N PRO A 85 -0.09 -6.92 -11.28
CA PRO A 85 -0.39 -6.68 -12.68
C PRO A 85 -1.82 -7.16 -12.93
N ALA A 86 -2.66 -6.30 -13.52
CA ALA A 86 -3.92 -6.77 -14.07
C ALA A 86 -3.55 -7.95 -14.95
N ARG A 87 -4.15 -9.13 -14.70
CA ARG A 87 -3.83 -10.35 -15.45
C ARG A 87 -3.90 -10.02 -16.93
N SER A 88 -2.76 -9.79 -17.57
CA SER A 88 -2.62 -10.06 -18.99
C SER A 88 -2.88 -11.55 -19.08
N GLY A 89 -3.95 -11.94 -19.75
CA GLY A 89 -4.35 -13.34 -19.87
C GLY A 89 -3.23 -14.17 -20.48
N LEU A 90 -2.45 -14.84 -19.64
CA LEU A 90 -1.85 -16.11 -20.00
C LEU A 90 -2.81 -17.20 -19.55
N SER A 91 -3.79 -17.46 -20.41
CA SER A 91 -4.20 -18.83 -20.67
C SER A 91 -3.03 -19.46 -21.43
N ALA A 92 -2.36 -20.42 -20.79
CA ALA A 92 -1.55 -21.41 -21.48
C ALA A 92 -2.39 -22.69 -21.57
#